data_AF-A0A4Q3HD55-F1
#
_entry.id   AF-A0A4Q3HD55-F1
#
_cell.length_a   1.000
_cell.length_b   1.000
_cell.length_c   1.000
_cell.angle_alpha   90.00
_cell.angle_beta   90.00
_cell.angle_gamma   90.00
#
_symmetry.space_group_name_H-M   'P 1'
#
loop_
_entity.id
_entity.type
_entity.pdbx_description
1 polymer ?
#
loop_
_entity_poly.entity_id
_entity_poly.type
_entity_poly.pdbx_seq_one_letter_code
_entity_poly.pdbx_strand_id
1 'polypeptide(L)'
;METEVTAPAEAQTSLAAPLWDAIDWLASSIWALVHPVLSTVDPLCGPVGVFRLFLSDTILACGDTGWGDDLASGFYVTASLAICTLPLGLLIGFFIALAKQSQEKFLHAAADIYTTLFRGLPELLTLFIIYYGLPIVLGRALSAFGAGDTIEINPFIAGMVAIGVVFSAYCAEVLQSAFKAIPHGQYEGGYAIGLTHGQTMRLVILPQLIRIALPGLGNLWMTLLKDTALVSAVGLPDILRQANIAAKVT
;
A
#
# COMPACT_ATOMS: atom_id res chain seq x y z
N MET A 1 58.86 -16.88 9.17
CA MET A 1 59.02 -15.40 9.18
C MET A 1 58.15 -14.90 8.04
N GLU A 2 56.85 -14.83 8.30
CA GLU A 2 55.84 -14.31 7.38
C GLU A 2 55.11 -13.21 8.17
N THR A 3 55.19 -11.98 7.66
CA THR A 3 54.47 -10.83 8.18
C THR A 3 53.20 -10.69 7.36
N GLU A 4 52.07 -11.15 7.91
CA GLU A 4 50.75 -10.83 7.38
C GLU A 4 50.25 -9.56 8.08
N VAL A 5 50.11 -8.50 7.29
CA VAL A 5 49.61 -7.19 7.71
C VAL A 5 48.10 -7.29 7.86
N THR A 6 47.62 -7.41 9.10
CA THR A 6 46.20 -7.19 9.42
C THR A 6 45.92 -5.69 9.38
N ALA A 7 45.32 -5.21 8.29
CA ALA A 7 44.72 -3.88 8.24
C ALA A 7 43.34 -3.91 8.94
N PRO A 8 43.04 -3.01 9.89
CA PRO A 8 41.70 -2.92 10.45
C PRO A 8 40.81 -2.12 9.49
N ALA A 9 39.82 -2.79 8.91
CA ALA A 9 38.77 -2.17 8.09
C ALA A 9 37.54 -1.84 8.96
N GLU A 10 37.72 -0.97 9.96
CA GLU A 10 36.61 -0.37 10.72
C GLU A 10 36.91 1.10 11.01
N ALA A 11 36.72 1.95 10.00
CA ALA A 11 36.80 3.40 10.17
C ALA A 11 35.97 4.13 9.11
N GLN A 12 34.70 3.73 8.93
CA GLN A 12 33.76 4.47 8.09
C GLN A 12 32.29 4.27 8.53
N THR A 13 32.02 4.27 9.84
CA THR A 13 30.67 4.45 10.38
C THR A 13 30.36 5.94 10.39
N SER A 14 29.76 6.40 9.30
CA SER A 14 29.30 7.76 9.08
C SER A 14 28.14 8.12 10.03
N LEU A 15 27.96 9.43 10.25
CA LEU A 15 27.04 10.14 11.16
C LEU A 15 25.58 9.64 11.30
N ALA A 16 25.14 8.63 10.54
CA ALA A 16 23.78 8.09 10.54
C ALA A 16 23.58 6.87 11.47
N ALA A 17 24.64 6.20 11.92
CA ALA A 17 24.54 5.04 12.83
C ALA A 17 23.65 5.26 14.07
N PRO A 18 23.78 6.35 14.85
CA PRO A 18 22.97 6.55 16.05
C PRO A 18 21.49 6.79 15.76
N LEU A 19 21.14 7.23 14.54
CA LEU A 19 19.76 7.43 14.13
C LEU A 19 19.08 6.09 13.81
N TRP A 20 19.80 5.17 13.16
CA TRP A 20 19.31 3.82 12.88
C TRP A 20 19.15 3.01 14.17
N ASP A 21 20.11 3.09 15.09
CA ASP A 21 20.02 2.46 16.41
C ASP A 21 18.80 2.97 17.20
N ALA A 22 18.47 4.26 17.10
CA ALA A 22 17.30 4.85 17.75
C ALA A 22 15.98 4.39 17.11
N ILE A 23 15.96 4.19 15.78
CA ILE A 23 14.80 3.66 15.04
C ILE A 23 14.59 2.18 15.42
N ASP A 24 15.64 1.38 15.48
CA ASP A 24 15.57 -0.04 15.86
C ASP A 24 15.15 -0.22 17.32
N TRP A 25 15.64 0.65 18.21
CA TRP A 25 15.20 0.71 19.60
C TRP A 25 13.73 1.11 19.74
N LEU A 26 13.25 2.09 18.97
CA LEU A 26 11.83 2.47 18.95
C LEU A 26 10.96 1.35 18.38
N ALA A 27 11.37 0.73 17.28
CA ALA A 27 10.65 -0.37 16.65
C ALA A 27 10.56 -1.58 17.58
N SER A 28 11.66 -1.96 18.25
CA SER A 28 11.68 -3.06 19.22
C SER A 28 10.89 -2.75 20.50
N SER A 29 10.91 -1.50 20.98
CA SER A 29 10.11 -1.08 22.14
C SER A 29 8.61 -1.08 21.83
N ILE A 30 8.22 -0.62 20.64
CA ILE A 30 6.84 -0.69 20.15
C ILE A 30 6.43 -2.16 19.98
N TRP A 31 7.29 -2.99 19.38
CA TRP A 31 7.04 -4.42 19.23
C TRP A 31 6.89 -5.13 20.58
N ALA A 32 7.71 -4.83 21.58
CA ALA A 32 7.62 -5.41 22.91
C ALA A 32 6.30 -5.06 23.63
N LEU A 33 5.73 -3.88 23.36
CA LEU A 33 4.43 -3.46 23.90
C LEU A 33 3.26 -4.06 23.12
N VAL A 34 3.42 -4.24 21.81
CA VAL A 34 2.34 -4.69 20.91
C VAL A 34 2.27 -6.22 20.82
N HIS A 35 3.39 -6.94 20.89
CA HIS A 35 3.47 -8.41 20.81
C HIS A 35 2.59 -9.16 21.84
N PRO A 36 2.56 -8.80 23.14
CA PRO A 36 1.65 -9.45 24.10
C PRO A 36 0.17 -9.17 23.80
N VAL A 37 -0.15 -8.02 23.20
CA VAL A 37 -1.51 -7.68 22.78
C VAL A 37 -1.90 -8.42 21.49
N LEU A 38 -1.01 -8.49 20.50
CA LEU A 38 -1.21 -9.24 19.26
C LEU A 38 -1.33 -10.74 19.51
N SER A 39 -0.54 -11.31 20.43
CA SER A 39 -0.61 -12.75 20.76
C SER A 39 -1.85 -13.13 21.58
N THR A 40 -2.40 -12.20 22.36
CA THR A 40 -3.67 -12.41 23.09
C THR A 40 -4.90 -12.14 22.22
N VAL A 41 -4.78 -11.27 21.23
CA VAL A 41 -5.82 -10.90 20.26
C VAL A 41 -5.51 -11.46 18.88
N ASP A 42 -4.87 -12.64 18.79
CA ASP A 42 -4.73 -13.35 17.52
C ASP A 42 -6.03 -14.15 17.27
N PRO A 43 -6.96 -13.66 16.44
CA PRO A 43 -8.20 -14.36 16.12
C PRO A 43 -8.00 -15.70 15.40
N LEU A 44 -6.81 -15.98 14.85
CA LEU A 44 -6.56 -17.19 14.06
C LEU A 44 -5.92 -18.29 14.90
N CYS A 45 -4.73 -18.05 15.46
CA CYS A 45 -3.96 -19.05 16.22
C CYS A 45 -3.78 -18.74 17.71
N GLY A 46 -4.39 -17.66 18.22
CA GLY A 46 -4.34 -17.30 19.64
C GLY A 46 -5.03 -18.30 20.58
N PRO A 47 -5.08 -18.02 21.90
CA PRO A 47 -5.67 -18.91 22.90
C PRO A 47 -7.14 -19.31 22.62
N VAL A 48 -7.88 -18.44 21.93
CA VAL A 48 -9.26 -18.63 21.48
C VAL A 48 -9.39 -18.50 19.95
N GLY A 49 -8.31 -18.78 19.22
CA GLY A 49 -8.24 -18.63 17.77
C GLY A 49 -9.10 -19.66 17.02
N VAL A 50 -9.66 -19.25 15.88
CA VAL A 50 -10.56 -20.08 15.04
C VAL A 50 -9.89 -21.38 14.62
N PHE A 51 -8.60 -21.34 14.24
CA PHE A 51 -7.89 -22.53 13.79
C PHE A 51 -7.65 -23.53 14.93
N ARG A 52 -7.35 -23.01 16.13
CA ARG A 52 -7.18 -23.85 17.31
C ARG A 52 -8.49 -24.47 17.80
N LEU A 53 -9.61 -23.75 17.66
CA LEU A 53 -10.93 -24.19 18.13
C LEU A 53 -11.63 -25.18 17.19
N PHE A 54 -11.49 -25.01 15.86
CA PHE A 54 -12.26 -25.79 14.88
C PHE A 54 -11.41 -26.75 14.04
N LEU A 55 -10.09 -26.55 13.96
CA LEU A 55 -9.23 -27.19 12.96
C LEU A 55 -7.99 -27.88 13.57
N SER A 56 -8.01 -28.16 14.87
CA SER A 56 -6.87 -28.70 15.63
C SER A 56 -6.29 -30.01 15.10
N ASP A 57 -7.11 -30.84 14.44
CA ASP A 57 -6.71 -32.18 13.96
C ASP A 57 -6.48 -32.20 12.43
N THR A 58 -6.42 -31.03 11.79
CA THR A 58 -6.27 -30.90 10.33
C THR A 58 -4.89 -30.36 9.96
N ILE A 59 -4.57 -30.34 8.66
CA ILE A 59 -3.37 -29.67 8.14
C ILE A 59 -3.30 -28.16 8.47
N LEU A 60 -4.42 -27.56 8.90
CA LEU A 60 -4.55 -26.17 9.31
C LEU A 60 -4.40 -25.97 10.83
N ALA A 61 -3.96 -26.98 11.57
CA ALA A 61 -3.60 -26.83 12.98
C ALA A 61 -2.47 -25.80 13.16
N CYS A 62 -2.49 -25.07 14.28
CA CYS A 62 -1.42 -24.12 14.63
C CYS A 62 -0.30 -24.82 15.40
N GLY A 63 0.96 -24.53 15.07
CA GLY A 63 2.15 -25.10 15.71
C GLY A 63 2.89 -26.08 14.80
N ASP A 64 3.93 -26.75 15.31
CA ASP A 64 4.93 -27.52 14.54
C ASP A 64 4.38 -28.64 13.62
N THR A 65 3.10 -29.01 13.79
CA THR A 65 2.44 -30.10 13.05
C THR A 65 1.49 -29.63 11.95
N GLY A 66 1.27 -28.32 11.79
CA GLY A 66 0.33 -27.78 10.79
C GLY A 66 0.75 -26.41 10.26
N TRP A 67 0.04 -25.91 9.25
CA TRP A 67 0.37 -24.67 8.53
C TRP A 67 -0.46 -23.45 8.99
N GLY A 68 -1.22 -23.58 10.08
CA GLY A 68 -2.18 -22.56 10.50
C GLY A 68 -1.52 -21.24 10.90
N ASP A 69 -0.34 -21.29 11.51
CA ASP A 69 0.48 -20.15 11.92
C ASP A 69 1.10 -19.42 10.73
N ASP A 70 1.67 -20.15 9.77
CA ASP A 70 2.18 -19.59 8.53
C ASP A 70 1.08 -18.89 7.74
N LEU A 71 -0.09 -19.52 7.60
CA LEU A 71 -1.21 -18.94 6.88
C LEU A 71 -1.80 -17.71 7.60
N ALA A 72 -1.85 -17.74 8.94
CA ALA A 72 -2.23 -16.59 9.74
C ALA A 72 -1.25 -15.42 9.56
N SER A 73 0.06 -15.70 9.57
CA SER A 73 1.09 -14.68 9.33
C SER A 73 0.94 -14.04 7.94
N GLY A 74 0.70 -14.85 6.91
CA GLY A 74 0.46 -14.39 5.55
C GLY A 74 -0.81 -13.55 5.44
N PHE A 75 -1.88 -13.92 6.14
CA PHE A 75 -3.11 -13.12 6.24
C PHE A 75 -2.84 -11.73 6.84
N TYR A 76 -2.05 -11.63 7.92
CA TYR A 76 -1.70 -10.34 8.52
C TYR A 76 -0.90 -9.45 7.57
N VAL A 77 0.03 -10.03 6.80
CA VAL A 77 0.79 -9.30 5.78
C VAL A 77 -0.13 -8.78 4.68
N THR A 78 -1.04 -9.62 4.16
CA THR A 78 -2.02 -9.22 3.15
C THR A 78 -2.94 -8.11 3.66
N ALA A 79 -3.48 -8.26 4.88
CA ALA A 79 -4.39 -7.28 5.48
C ALA A 79 -3.69 -5.94 5.76
N SER A 80 -2.49 -5.97 6.33
CA SER A 80 -1.71 -4.75 6.58
C SER A 80 -1.33 -4.03 5.29
N LEU A 81 -0.93 -4.77 4.26
CA LEU A 81 -0.64 -4.21 2.94
C LEU A 81 -1.88 -3.51 2.36
N ALA A 82 -3.04 -4.16 2.40
CA ALA A 82 -4.27 -3.60 1.88
C ALA A 82 -4.68 -2.31 2.63
N ILE A 83 -4.67 -2.35 3.97
CA ILE A 83 -5.04 -1.22 4.83
C ILE A 83 -4.08 -0.03 4.65
N CYS A 84 -2.78 -0.28 4.48
CA CYS A 84 -1.80 0.78 4.23
C CYS A 84 -1.90 1.37 2.80
N THR A 85 -2.24 0.54 1.82
CA THR A 85 -2.37 0.95 0.41
C THR A 85 -3.61 1.80 0.16
N LEU A 86 -4.73 1.47 0.80
CA LEU A 86 -6.01 2.17 0.62
C LEU A 86 -5.94 3.70 0.83
N PRO A 87 -5.41 4.24 1.95
CA PRO A 87 -5.37 5.69 2.15
C PRO A 87 -4.45 6.38 1.16
N LEU A 88 -3.33 5.76 0.79
CA LEU A 88 -2.40 6.28 -0.22
C LEU A 88 -3.09 6.39 -1.59
N GLY A 89 -3.73 5.31 -2.02
CA GLY A 89 -4.45 5.28 -3.29
C GLY A 89 -5.68 6.19 -3.32
N LEU A 90 -6.44 6.27 -2.22
CA LEU A 90 -7.58 7.19 -2.09
C LEU A 90 -7.15 8.65 -2.16
N LEU A 91 -6.09 9.02 -1.44
CA LEU A 91 -5.58 10.39 -1.39
C LEU A 91 -5.10 10.82 -2.78
N ILE A 92 -4.26 10.01 -3.42
CA ILE A 92 -3.75 10.30 -4.77
C ILE A 92 -4.92 10.37 -5.77
N GLY A 93 -5.85 9.40 -5.72
CA GLY A 93 -7.00 9.34 -6.62
C GLY A 93 -7.94 10.53 -6.45
N PHE A 94 -8.12 11.02 -5.23
CA PHE A 94 -8.90 12.21 -4.94
C PHE A 94 -8.28 13.48 -5.55
N PHE A 95 -6.96 13.67 -5.40
CA PHE A 95 -6.28 14.81 -6.02
C PHE A 95 -6.32 14.75 -7.55
N ILE A 96 -6.20 13.56 -8.14
CA ILE A 96 -6.32 13.37 -9.59
C ILE A 96 -7.76 13.68 -10.05
N ALA A 97 -8.78 13.24 -9.31
CA ALA A 97 -10.17 13.59 -9.62
C ALA A 97 -10.41 15.10 -9.58
N LEU A 98 -9.83 15.81 -8.60
CA LEU A 98 -9.87 17.27 -8.54
C LEU A 98 -9.14 17.92 -9.72
N ALA A 99 -7.97 17.39 -10.12
CA ALA A 99 -7.24 17.85 -11.29
C ALA A 99 -8.07 17.71 -12.58
N LYS A 100 -8.84 16.62 -12.72
CA LYS A 100 -9.80 16.42 -13.83
C LYS A 100 -10.98 17.38 -13.80
N GLN A 101 -11.31 17.98 -12.65
CA GLN A 101 -12.36 19.00 -12.53
C GLN A 101 -11.84 20.42 -12.83
N SER A 102 -10.52 20.59 -12.94
CA SER A 102 -9.90 21.90 -13.22
C SER A 102 -10.24 22.41 -14.61
N GLN A 103 -10.35 23.74 -14.75
CA GLN A 103 -10.49 24.44 -16.03
C GLN A 103 -9.17 24.48 -16.81
N GLU A 104 -8.05 24.27 -16.13
CA GLU A 104 -6.72 24.27 -16.73
C GLU A 104 -6.51 23.04 -17.61
N LYS A 105 -6.43 23.25 -18.93
CA LYS A 105 -6.32 22.17 -19.93
C LYS A 105 -5.12 21.27 -19.69
N PHE A 106 -3.99 21.83 -19.24
CA PHE A 106 -2.78 21.06 -18.97
C PHE A 106 -2.97 20.09 -17.80
N LEU A 107 -3.61 20.55 -16.72
CA LEU A 107 -3.83 19.75 -15.52
C LEU A 107 -4.86 18.64 -15.79
N HIS A 108 -5.92 18.98 -16.52
CA HIS A 108 -6.92 18.02 -16.98
C HIS A 108 -6.30 16.94 -17.87
N ALA A 109 -5.53 17.34 -18.88
CA ALA A 109 -4.87 16.42 -19.80
C ALA A 109 -3.85 15.51 -19.09
N ALA A 110 -3.05 16.06 -18.17
CA ALA A 110 -2.11 15.26 -17.38
C ALA A 110 -2.82 14.19 -16.55
N ALA A 111 -3.94 14.54 -15.91
CA ALA A 111 -4.74 13.60 -15.12
C ALA A 111 -5.44 12.54 -15.99
N ASP A 112 -5.91 12.91 -17.19
CA ASP A 112 -6.47 11.97 -18.18
C ASP A 112 -5.41 10.99 -18.69
N ILE A 113 -4.21 11.48 -19.02
CA ILE A 113 -3.10 10.62 -19.46
C ILE A 113 -2.72 9.64 -18.35
N TYR A 114 -2.56 10.14 -17.12
CA TYR A 114 -2.26 9.30 -15.95
C TYR A 114 -3.31 8.19 -15.78
N THR A 115 -4.58 8.57 -15.71
CA THR A 115 -5.67 7.61 -15.46
C THR A 115 -5.81 6.60 -16.59
N THR A 116 -5.65 7.03 -17.84
CA THR A 116 -5.70 6.14 -19.01
C THR A 116 -4.52 5.16 -19.03
N LEU A 117 -3.31 5.64 -18.73
CA LEU A 117 -2.10 4.82 -18.71
C LEU A 117 -2.20 3.72 -17.66
N PHE A 118 -2.41 4.08 -16.39
CA PHE A 118 -2.37 3.11 -15.29
C PHE A 118 -3.56 2.15 -15.27
N ARG A 119 -4.71 2.53 -15.86
CA ARG A 119 -5.84 1.61 -16.08
C ARG A 119 -5.67 0.73 -17.31
N GLY A 120 -4.83 1.13 -18.26
CA GLY A 120 -4.52 0.37 -19.47
C GLY A 120 -3.39 -0.65 -19.29
N LEU A 121 -2.53 -0.47 -18.28
CA LEU A 121 -1.44 -1.39 -17.98
C LEU A 121 -1.92 -2.58 -17.12
N PRO A 122 -1.41 -3.80 -17.37
CA PRO A 122 -1.60 -4.91 -16.43
C PRO A 122 -1.02 -4.55 -15.05
N GLU A 123 -1.77 -4.81 -13.98
CA GLU A 123 -1.34 -4.51 -12.60
C GLU A 123 -0.01 -5.19 -12.23
N LEU A 124 0.16 -6.45 -12.63
CA LEU A 124 1.40 -7.21 -12.44
C LEU A 124 2.58 -6.53 -13.14
N LEU A 125 2.36 -5.95 -14.32
CA LEU A 125 3.40 -5.22 -15.05
C LEU A 125 3.79 -3.95 -14.28
N THR A 126 2.82 -3.18 -13.79
CA THR A 126 3.09 -1.99 -12.97
C THR A 126 3.87 -2.34 -11.71
N LEU A 127 3.54 -3.47 -11.06
CA LEU A 127 4.28 -3.99 -9.92
C LEU A 127 5.74 -4.28 -10.26
N PHE A 128 6.01 -4.99 -11.36
CA PHE A 128 7.39 -5.27 -11.77
C PHE A 128 8.16 -4.01 -12.18
N ILE A 129 7.51 -3.07 -12.86
CA ILE A 129 8.13 -1.78 -13.21
C ILE A 129 8.54 -1.02 -11.94
N ILE A 130 7.70 -1.02 -10.90
CA ILE A 130 8.02 -0.31 -9.67
C ILE A 130 9.07 -1.07 -8.86
N TYR A 131 8.93 -2.38 -8.69
CA TYR A 131 9.89 -3.15 -7.89
C TYR A 131 11.29 -3.18 -8.51
N TYR A 132 11.40 -3.46 -9.81
CA TYR A 132 12.70 -3.57 -10.49
C TYR A 132 13.18 -2.24 -11.09
N GLY A 133 12.27 -1.35 -11.48
CA GLY A 133 12.61 -0.10 -12.16
C GLY A 133 12.82 1.09 -11.22
N LEU A 134 12.08 1.20 -10.10
CA LEU A 134 12.23 2.32 -9.17
C LEU A 134 13.64 2.42 -8.56
N PRO A 135 14.30 1.31 -8.15
CA PRO A 135 15.70 1.36 -7.71
C PRO A 135 16.65 1.98 -8.73
N ILE A 136 16.47 1.66 -10.02
CA ILE A 136 17.30 2.17 -11.12
C ILE A 136 17.12 3.67 -11.28
N VAL A 137 15.86 4.14 -11.25
CA VAL A 137 15.54 5.57 -11.38
C VAL A 137 16.03 6.35 -10.17
N LEU A 138 15.79 5.86 -8.96
CA LEU A 138 16.27 6.48 -7.73
C LEU A 138 17.80 6.50 -7.69
N GLY A 139 18.47 5.39 -7.99
CA GLY A 139 19.94 5.33 -8.05
C GLY A 139 20.52 6.35 -9.04
N ARG A 140 19.90 6.53 -10.22
CA ARG A 140 20.30 7.58 -11.17
C ARG A 140 20.03 8.98 -10.63
N ALA A 141 18.86 9.23 -10.04
CA ALA A 141 18.52 10.54 -9.49
C ALA A 141 19.44 10.92 -8.32
N LEU A 142 19.75 9.97 -7.43
CA LEU A 142 20.62 10.17 -6.27
C LEU A 142 22.12 10.20 -6.62
N SER A 143 22.53 9.55 -7.72
CA SER A 143 23.88 9.71 -8.25
C SER A 143 24.20 11.16 -8.62
N ALA A 144 23.20 11.95 -9.03
CA ALA A 144 23.34 13.38 -9.26
C ALA A 144 23.59 14.19 -7.97
N PHE A 145 23.27 13.63 -6.80
CA PHE A 145 23.48 14.21 -5.47
C PHE A 145 24.63 13.56 -4.68
N GLY A 146 25.40 12.66 -5.32
CA GLY A 146 26.59 12.03 -4.70
C GLY A 146 26.31 10.83 -3.80
N ALA A 147 25.08 10.34 -3.72
CA ALA A 147 24.73 9.09 -3.03
C ALA A 147 24.59 7.97 -4.08
N GLY A 148 25.67 7.21 -4.28
CA GLY A 148 25.81 6.21 -5.35
C GLY A 148 25.38 4.78 -4.99
N ASP A 149 24.70 4.57 -3.86
CA ASP A 149 24.36 3.22 -3.42
C ASP A 149 23.11 2.68 -4.12
N THR A 150 23.15 1.39 -4.43
CA THR A 150 22.01 0.63 -4.92
C THR A 150 20.95 0.55 -3.83
N ILE A 151 19.83 1.26 -4.00
CA ILE A 151 18.71 1.23 -3.05
C ILE A 151 17.90 -0.04 -3.29
N GLU A 152 18.00 -1.00 -2.37
CA GLU A 152 17.07 -2.13 -2.32
C GLU A 152 15.74 -1.67 -1.74
N ILE A 153 14.65 -1.92 -2.49
CA ILE A 153 13.30 -1.53 -2.06
C ILE A 153 12.62 -2.75 -1.45
N ASN A 154 12.09 -2.60 -0.24
CA ASN A 154 11.30 -3.63 0.43
C ASN A 154 10.07 -4.00 -0.45
N PRO A 155 9.83 -5.31 -0.73
CA PRO A 155 8.68 -5.78 -1.50
C PRO A 155 7.33 -5.26 -0.99
N PHE A 156 7.19 -5.03 0.32
CA PHE A 156 5.99 -4.46 0.92
C PHE A 156 5.74 -3.03 0.43
N ILE A 157 6.76 -2.17 0.47
CA ILE A 157 6.67 -0.77 0.04
C ILE A 157 6.47 -0.71 -1.48
N ALA A 158 7.20 -1.52 -2.23
CA ALA A 158 7.03 -1.60 -3.68
C ALA A 158 5.61 -2.03 -4.06
N GLY A 159 5.06 -3.05 -3.40
CA GLY A 159 3.69 -3.49 -3.57
C GLY A 159 2.68 -2.40 -3.23
N MET A 160 2.86 -1.73 -2.08
CA MET A 160 2.01 -0.63 -1.63
C MET A 160 1.98 0.53 -2.64
N VAL A 161 3.14 0.93 -3.17
CA VAL A 161 3.22 2.01 -4.16
C VAL A 161 2.64 1.56 -5.49
N ALA A 162 2.95 0.35 -5.96
CA ALA A 162 2.47 -0.14 -7.25
C ALA A 162 0.97 -0.32 -7.31
N ILE A 163 0.42 -1.05 -6.34
CA ILE A 163 -1.03 -1.26 -6.24
C ILE A 163 -1.71 0.08 -5.95
N GLY A 164 -1.12 0.92 -5.08
CA GLY A 164 -1.66 2.25 -4.76
C GLY A 164 -1.77 3.17 -5.97
N VAL A 165 -0.78 3.17 -6.86
CA VAL A 165 -0.79 3.97 -8.10
C VAL A 165 -1.91 3.51 -9.03
N VAL A 166 -2.04 2.20 -9.28
CA VAL A 166 -3.11 1.67 -10.13
C VAL A 166 -4.49 1.92 -9.51
N PHE A 167 -4.65 1.62 -8.22
CA PHE A 167 -5.88 1.89 -7.48
C PHE A 167 -6.26 3.38 -7.54
N SER A 168 -5.30 4.29 -7.43
CA SER A 168 -5.57 5.73 -7.47
C SER A 168 -6.15 6.17 -8.82
N ALA A 169 -5.71 5.56 -9.92
CA ALA A 169 -6.24 5.83 -11.25
C ALA A 169 -7.71 5.38 -11.38
N TYR A 170 -8.06 4.20 -10.88
CA TYR A 170 -9.46 3.74 -10.83
C TYR A 170 -10.31 4.56 -9.86
N CYS A 171 -9.76 4.93 -8.70
CA CYS A 171 -10.41 5.77 -7.71
C CYS A 171 -10.78 7.13 -8.30
N ALA A 172 -9.86 7.76 -9.05
CA ALA A 172 -10.10 9.05 -9.69
C ALA A 172 -11.30 9.02 -10.66
N GLU A 173 -11.52 7.90 -11.35
CA GLU A 173 -12.58 7.71 -12.32
C GLU A 173 -13.94 7.44 -11.67
N VAL A 174 -13.94 6.70 -10.56
CA VAL A 174 -15.13 6.54 -9.71
C VAL A 174 -15.54 7.90 -9.14
N LEU A 175 -14.58 8.67 -8.62
CA LEU A 175 -14.83 10.02 -8.12
C LEU A 175 -15.30 10.97 -9.23
N GLN A 176 -14.71 10.92 -10.44
CA GLN A 176 -15.16 11.72 -11.57
C GLN A 176 -16.61 11.38 -11.96
N SER A 177 -16.95 10.09 -11.97
CA SER A 177 -18.32 9.63 -12.24
C SER A 177 -19.29 10.12 -11.16
N ALA A 178 -18.86 10.12 -9.90
CA ALA A 178 -19.64 10.66 -8.78
C ALA A 178 -19.82 12.18 -8.89
N PHE A 179 -18.81 12.94 -9.32
CA PHE A 179 -18.93 14.37 -9.59
C PHE A 179 -19.97 14.65 -10.68
N LYS A 180 -19.93 13.89 -11.79
CA LYS A 180 -20.89 14.03 -12.91
C LYS A 180 -22.32 13.67 -12.52
N ALA A 181 -22.52 12.84 -11.50
CA ALA A 181 -23.84 12.46 -11.02
C ALA A 181 -24.52 13.56 -10.17
N ILE A 182 -23.77 14.55 -9.67
CA ILE A 182 -24.32 15.66 -8.88
C ILE A 182 -24.95 16.69 -9.82
N PRO A 183 -26.25 17.02 -9.70
CA PRO A 183 -26.90 17.99 -10.57
C PRO A 183 -26.29 19.39 -10.44
N HIS A 184 -26.13 20.11 -11.57
CA HIS A 184 -25.63 21.49 -11.59
C HIS A 184 -26.42 22.45 -10.68
N GLY A 185 -27.73 22.20 -10.48
CA GLY A 185 -28.56 22.98 -9.57
C GLY A 185 -28.06 23.03 -8.12
N GLN A 186 -27.29 22.04 -7.65
CA GLN A 186 -26.64 22.09 -6.33
C GLN A 186 -25.55 23.18 -6.26
N TYR A 187 -24.81 23.35 -7.35
CA TYR A 187 -23.80 24.41 -7.45
C TYR A 187 -24.48 25.78 -7.54
N GLU A 188 -25.49 25.91 -8.40
CA GLU A 188 -26.26 27.14 -8.57
C GLU A 188 -26.98 27.56 -7.28
N GLY A 189 -27.57 26.61 -6.56
CA GLY A 189 -28.21 26.86 -5.27
C GLY A 189 -27.23 27.39 -4.21
N GLY A 190 -26.01 26.84 -4.16
CA GLY A 190 -24.95 27.35 -3.29
C GLY A 190 -24.56 28.79 -3.62
N TYR A 191 -24.42 29.12 -4.91
CA TYR A 191 -24.12 30.48 -5.34
C TYR A 191 -25.27 31.45 -5.05
N ALA A 192 -26.52 31.02 -5.20
CA ALA A 192 -27.71 31.86 -4.96
C ALA A 192 -27.84 32.31 -3.50
N ILE A 193 -27.36 31.50 -2.55
CA ILE A 193 -27.33 31.85 -1.12
C ILE A 193 -26.01 32.54 -0.70
N GLY A 194 -25.15 32.91 -1.66
CA GLY A 194 -23.93 33.67 -1.42
C GLY A 194 -22.70 32.84 -1.02
N LEU A 195 -22.70 31.51 -1.19
CA LEU A 195 -21.50 30.71 -0.96
C LEU A 195 -20.47 30.90 -2.08
N THR A 196 -19.21 31.03 -1.69
CA THR A 196 -18.06 30.99 -2.63
C THR A 196 -17.88 29.58 -3.19
N HIS A 197 -17.16 29.44 -4.32
CA HIS A 197 -16.88 28.13 -4.93
C HIS A 197 -16.29 27.10 -3.96
N GLY A 198 -15.33 27.50 -3.13
CA GLY A 198 -14.75 26.62 -2.11
C GLY A 198 -15.73 26.22 -1.00
N GLN A 199 -16.61 27.14 -0.59
CA GLN A 199 -17.66 26.86 0.39
C GLN A 199 -18.72 25.92 -0.20
N THR A 200 -19.21 26.18 -1.41
CA THR A 200 -20.13 25.29 -2.12
C THR A 200 -19.53 23.90 -2.28
N MET A 201 -18.26 23.80 -2.69
CA MET A 201 -17.57 22.53 -2.82
C MET A 201 -17.50 21.77 -1.48
N ARG A 202 -17.04 22.43 -0.41
CA ARG A 202 -16.83 21.77 0.89
C ARG A 202 -18.13 21.43 1.63
N LEU A 203 -19.13 22.32 1.59
CA LEU A 203 -20.35 22.22 2.42
C LEU A 203 -21.50 21.51 1.71
N VAL A 204 -21.59 21.63 0.39
CA VAL A 204 -22.73 21.10 -0.39
C VAL A 204 -22.31 19.89 -1.21
N ILE A 205 -21.25 20.03 -2.02
CA ILE A 205 -20.87 19.04 -3.03
C ILE A 205 -20.13 17.85 -2.40
N LEU A 206 -19.10 18.10 -1.58
CA LEU A 206 -18.25 17.05 -1.03
C LEU A 206 -19.02 16.01 -0.19
N PRO A 207 -19.98 16.37 0.69
CA PRO A 207 -20.79 15.39 1.41
C PRO A 207 -21.66 14.52 0.49
N GLN A 208 -22.19 15.10 -0.59
CA GLN A 208 -22.97 14.37 -1.61
C GLN A 208 -22.07 13.44 -2.42
N LEU A 209 -20.90 13.94 -2.83
CA LEU A 209 -19.90 13.19 -3.57
C LEU A 209 -19.49 11.92 -2.84
N ILE A 210 -19.17 12.03 -1.54
CA ILE A 210 -18.77 10.88 -0.73
C ILE A 210 -19.87 9.81 -0.74
N ARG A 211 -21.14 10.20 -0.54
CA ARG A 211 -22.27 9.24 -0.54
C ARG A 211 -22.44 8.54 -1.89
N ILE A 212 -22.26 9.25 -2.99
CA ILE A 212 -22.40 8.71 -4.35
C ILE A 212 -21.20 7.81 -4.70
N ALA A 213 -19.99 8.19 -4.29
CA ALA A 213 -18.76 7.47 -4.60
C ALA A 213 -18.57 6.20 -3.74
N LEU A 214 -19.08 6.19 -2.50
CA LEU A 214 -18.86 5.12 -1.52
C LEU A 214 -19.10 3.69 -2.06
N PRO A 215 -20.20 3.39 -2.77
CA PRO A 215 -20.42 2.05 -3.34
C PRO A 215 -19.34 1.66 -4.36
N GLY A 216 -18.93 2.59 -5.22
CA GLY A 216 -17.88 2.37 -6.21
C GLY A 216 -16.50 2.19 -5.56
N LEU A 217 -16.19 3.00 -4.55
CA LEU A 217 -14.96 2.88 -3.77
C LEU A 217 -14.91 1.56 -2.98
N GLY A 218 -16.05 1.09 -2.45
CA GLY A 218 -16.16 -0.21 -1.79
C GLY A 218 -15.88 -1.38 -2.75
N ASN A 219 -16.33 -1.27 -4.01
CA ASN A 219 -15.98 -2.26 -5.02
C ASN A 219 -14.47 -2.24 -5.34
N LEU A 220 -13.87 -1.05 -5.49
CA LEU A 220 -12.44 -0.94 -5.70
C LEU A 220 -11.62 -1.47 -4.53
N TRP A 221 -12.08 -1.31 -3.29
CA TRP A 221 -11.44 -1.91 -2.12
C TRP A 221 -11.38 -3.44 -2.21
N MET A 222 -12.46 -4.09 -2.66
CA MET A 222 -12.46 -5.53 -2.87
C MET A 222 -11.51 -5.97 -3.99
N THR A 223 -11.39 -5.16 -5.05
CA THR A 223 -10.39 -5.39 -6.10
C THR A 223 -8.97 -5.26 -5.54
N LEU A 224 -8.66 -4.15 -4.86
CA LEU A 224 -7.36 -3.93 -4.21
C LEU A 224 -6.96 -5.10 -3.30
N LEU A 225 -7.89 -5.60 -2.48
CA LEU A 225 -7.65 -6.77 -1.63
C LEU A 225 -7.23 -8.01 -2.45
N LYS A 226 -7.82 -8.23 -3.62
CA LYS A 226 -7.42 -9.32 -4.52
C LYS A 226 -6.07 -9.04 -5.17
N ASP A 227 -5.78 -7.80 -5.53
CA ASP A 227 -4.54 -7.43 -6.23
C ASP A 227 -3.30 -7.55 -5.33
N THR A 228 -3.47 -7.54 -4.00
CA THR A 228 -2.37 -7.82 -3.04
C THR A 228 -1.71 -9.19 -3.28
N ALA A 229 -2.45 -10.15 -3.84
CA ALA A 229 -1.96 -11.44 -4.33
C ALA A 229 -0.80 -11.32 -5.33
N LEU A 230 -0.75 -10.25 -6.11
CA LEU A 230 0.28 -10.06 -7.13
C LEU A 230 1.65 -9.85 -6.48
N VAL A 231 1.69 -9.34 -5.25
CA VAL A 231 2.94 -9.08 -4.52
C VAL A 231 3.65 -10.37 -4.12
N SER A 232 2.93 -11.50 -4.06
CA SER A 232 3.56 -12.84 -3.95
C SER A 232 4.55 -13.09 -5.08
N ALA A 233 4.34 -12.54 -6.28
CA ALA A 233 5.25 -12.75 -7.42
C ALA A 233 6.63 -12.14 -7.18
N VAL A 234 6.70 -11.10 -6.35
CA VAL A 234 7.92 -10.36 -6.01
C VAL A 234 8.62 -10.92 -4.76
N GLY A 235 8.01 -11.91 -4.10
CA GLY A 235 8.64 -12.58 -2.95
C GLY A 235 8.14 -12.14 -1.59
N LEU A 236 7.09 -11.31 -1.51
CA LEU A 236 6.48 -10.99 -0.22
C LEU A 236 5.79 -12.25 0.36
N PRO A 237 6.00 -12.60 1.64
CA PRO A 237 5.38 -13.75 2.28
C PRO A 237 3.93 -13.44 2.71
N ASP A 238 3.06 -13.23 1.73
CA ASP A 238 1.64 -12.99 1.92
C ASP A 238 0.84 -14.31 1.99
N ILE A 239 -0.48 -14.24 2.17
CA ILE A 239 -1.32 -15.44 2.32
C ILE A 239 -1.20 -16.41 1.14
N LEU A 240 -1.12 -15.90 -0.10
CA LEU A 240 -0.99 -16.77 -1.26
C LEU A 240 0.38 -17.41 -1.35
N ARG A 241 1.44 -16.70 -0.97
CA ARG A 241 2.78 -17.29 -0.92
C ARG A 241 2.82 -18.44 0.09
N GLN A 242 2.28 -18.24 1.29
CA GLN A 242 2.26 -19.28 2.32
C GLN A 242 1.43 -20.49 1.91
N ALA A 243 0.24 -20.27 1.34
CA ALA A 243 -0.60 -21.35 0.80
C ALA A 243 0.11 -22.15 -0.31
N ASN A 244 0.83 -21.47 -1.21
CA ASN A 244 1.58 -22.15 -2.29
C ASN A 244 2.78 -22.95 -1.76
N ILE A 245 3.41 -22.54 -0.66
CA ILE A 245 4.49 -23.31 -0.03
C ILE A 245 3.90 -24.55 0.62
N ALA A 246 2.83 -24.40 1.41
CA ALA A 246 2.14 -25.51 2.07
C ALA A 246 1.67 -26.58 1.08
N ALA A 247 1.06 -26.16 -0.04
CA ALA A 247 0.54 -27.04 -1.08
C ALA A 247 1.64 -27.79 -1.88
N LYS A 248 2.89 -27.31 -1.86
CA LYS A 248 4.01 -28.00 -2.52
C LYS A 248 4.66 -29.06 -1.64
N VAL A 249 4.54 -28.91 -0.33
CA VAL A 249 5.18 -29.78 0.66
C VAL A 249 4.25 -30.91 1.12
N THR A 250 2.94 -30.72 0.99
CA THR A 250 1.89 -31.70 1.32
C THR A 250 1.47 -32.50 0.09
#